data_AF-A0A2U8PRG9-F1
#
_entry.id   AF-A0A2U8PRG9-F1
#
_cell.length_a   1.000
_cell.length_b   1.000
_cell.length_c   1.000
_cell.angle_alpha   90.00
_cell.angle_beta   90.00
_cell.angle_gamma   90.00
#
_symmetry.space_group_name_H-M   'P 1'
#
loop_
_entity.id
_entity.type
_entity.pdbx_description
1 polymer ?
#
loop_
_entity_poly.entity_id
_entity_poly.type
_entity_poly.pdbx_seq_one_letter_code
_entity_poly.pdbx_strand_id
1 'polypeptide(L)'
;MFDVLVNLLVGLSFGFPVVPWLFGMRWGRRGVWLSTGSAVVILLCLFPILFGFGCGDCGQGAIALFVLVPIWITAALLTVASAAFAHFKFAR
;
A
#
# COMPACT_ATOMS: atom_id res chain seq x y z
N MET A 1 3.77 -12.11 -17.04
CA MET A 1 4.56 -11.82 -15.82
C MET A 1 4.17 -10.48 -15.23
N PHE A 2 4.05 -9.43 -16.05
CA PHE A 2 3.49 -8.14 -15.66
C PHE A 2 2.06 -8.22 -15.12
N ASP A 3 1.15 -8.98 -15.73
CA ASP A 3 -0.24 -9.12 -15.22
C ASP A 3 -0.32 -9.75 -13.83
N VAL A 4 0.56 -10.71 -13.53
CA VAL A 4 0.64 -11.33 -12.20
C VAL A 4 1.15 -10.31 -11.17
N LEU A 5 2.16 -9.51 -11.54
CA LEU A 5 2.68 -8.42 -10.72
C LEU A 5 1.58 -7.37 -10.45
N VAL A 6 0.87 -6.93 -11.48
CA VAL A 6 -0.24 -5.96 -11.39
C VAL A 6 -1.36 -6.49 -10.49
N ASN A 7 -1.84 -7.72 -10.70
CA ASN A 7 -2.89 -8.31 -9.88
C ASN A 7 -2.48 -8.48 -8.42
N LEU A 8 -1.24 -8.89 -8.17
CA LEU A 8 -0.71 -9.02 -6.81
C LEU A 8 -0.66 -7.65 -6.11
N LEU A 9 -0.23 -6.60 -6.80
CA LEU A 9 -0.17 -5.24 -6.27
C LEU A 9 -1.55 -4.64 -6.01
N VAL A 10 -2.50 -4.89 -6.89
CA VAL A 10 -3.90 -4.51 -6.68
C VAL A 10 -4.44 -5.21 -5.43
N GLY A 11 -4.22 -6.52 -5.29
CA GLY A 11 -4.61 -7.26 -4.09
C GLY A 11 -3.97 -6.73 -2.80
N LEU A 12 -2.66 -6.44 -2.83
CA LEU A 12 -1.93 -5.85 -1.71
C LEU A 12 -2.47 -4.49 -1.30
N SER A 13 -2.92 -3.67 -2.27
CA SER A 13 -3.50 -2.34 -2.03
C SER A 13 -4.76 -2.40 -1.14
N PHE A 14 -5.54 -3.48 -1.24
CA PHE A 14 -6.68 -3.71 -0.34
C PHE A 14 -6.28 -4.26 1.03
N GLY A 15 -5.13 -4.94 1.13
CA GLY A 15 -4.61 -5.47 2.38
C GLY A 15 -3.98 -4.40 3.27
N PHE A 16 -3.32 -3.39 2.69
CA PHE A 16 -2.60 -2.35 3.44
C PHE A 16 -3.47 -1.59 4.47
N PRO A 17 -4.72 -1.19 4.19
CA PRO A 17 -5.59 -0.52 5.18
C PRO A 17 -5.98 -1.40 6.37
N VAL A 18 -5.85 -2.72 6.26
CA VAL A 18 -6.17 -3.68 7.33
C VAL A 18 -4.98 -3.85 8.30
N VAL A 19 -3.75 -3.62 7.84
CA VAL A 19 -2.53 -3.81 8.62
C VAL A 19 -2.50 -2.97 9.92
N PRO A 20 -2.85 -1.67 9.93
CA PRO A 20 -2.86 -0.86 11.15
C PRO A 20 -3.80 -1.41 12.23
N TRP A 21 -4.89 -2.07 11.84
CA TRP A 21 -5.85 -2.67 12.76
C TRP A 21 -5.31 -3.95 13.40
N LEU A 22 -4.73 -4.84 12.60
CA LEU A 22 -4.13 -6.08 13.09
C LEU A 22 -2.98 -5.80 14.06
N PHE A 23 -2.11 -4.84 13.72
CA PHE A 23 -1.01 -4.45 14.58
C PHE A 23 -1.47 -3.61 15.77
N GLY A 24 -2.52 -2.80 15.62
CA GLY A 24 -3.17 -2.09 16.72
C GLY A 24 -3.76 -3.02 17.78
N MET A 25 -4.37 -4.15 17.37
CA MET A 25 -4.89 -5.15 18.31
C MET A 25 -3.79 -5.82 19.14
N ARG A 26 -2.60 -6.02 18.56
CA ARG A 26 -1.53 -6.80 19.20
C ARG A 26 -0.47 -5.96 19.91
N TRP A 27 -0.19 -4.74 19.42
CA TRP A 27 0.90 -3.86 19.91
C TRP A 27 0.41 -2.44 20.24
N GLY A 28 -0.91 -2.23 20.25
CA GLY A 28 -1.52 -0.95 20.59
C GLY A 28 -1.10 0.19 19.66
N ARG A 29 -1.13 1.40 20.20
CA ARG A 29 -0.89 2.67 19.48
C ARG A 29 0.45 2.74 18.74
N ARG A 30 1.52 2.13 19.29
CA ARG A 30 2.84 2.07 18.64
C ARG A 30 2.84 1.12 17.44
N GLY A 31 2.13 0.00 17.54
CA GLY A 31 1.96 -0.97 16.45
C GLY A 31 1.25 -0.37 15.23
N VAL A 32 0.24 0.47 15.47
CA VAL A 32 -0.49 1.18 14.40
C VAL A 32 0.47 2.03 13.56
N TRP A 33 1.27 2.90 14.19
CA TRP A 33 2.16 3.80 13.45
C TRP A 33 3.36 3.09 12.81
N LEU A 34 3.95 2.10 13.48
CA LEU A 34 5.05 1.31 12.91
C LEU A 34 4.60 0.54 11.67
N SER A 35 3.42 -0.08 11.72
CA SER A 35 2.86 -0.82 10.58
C SER A 35 2.43 0.07 9.43
N THR A 36 1.92 1.28 9.74
CA THR A 36 1.58 2.28 8.73
C THR A 36 2.84 2.80 8.03
N GLY A 37 3.89 3.10 8.78
CA GLY A 37 5.17 3.53 8.25
C GLY A 37 5.80 2.49 7.33
N SER A 38 5.86 1.22 7.76
CA SER A 38 6.40 0.14 6.93
C SER A 38 5.54 -0.16 5.71
N ALA A 39 4.21 -0.07 5.81
CA ALA A 39 3.31 -0.19 4.66
C ALA A 39 3.60 0.86 3.57
N VAL A 40 3.74 2.13 3.96
CA VAL A 40 4.04 3.22 3.03
C VAL A 40 5.43 3.06 2.40
N VAL A 41 6.44 2.64 3.17
CA VAL A 41 7.78 2.38 2.65
C VAL A 41 7.77 1.24 1.62
N ILE A 42 7.07 0.14 1.90
CA ILE A 42 6.96 -0.99 0.97
C ILE A 42 6.30 -0.55 -0.33
N LEU A 43 5.21 0.24 -0.26
CA LEU A 43 4.54 0.83 -1.43
C LEU A 43 5.49 1.71 -2.26
N LEU A 44 6.28 2.57 -1.62
CA LEU A 44 7.25 3.43 -2.29
C LEU A 44 8.37 2.63 -2.97
N CYS A 45 8.86 1.56 -2.34
CA CYS A 45 9.91 0.70 -2.91
C CYS A 45 9.42 -0.16 -4.08
N LEU A 46 8.13 -0.51 -4.14
CA LEU A 46 7.57 -1.28 -5.25
C LEU A 46 7.39 -0.45 -6.54
N PHE A 47 7.31 0.88 -6.43
CA PHE A 47 7.14 1.79 -7.58
C PHE A 47 8.27 1.69 -8.62
N PRO A 48 9.56 1.84 -8.26
CA PRO A 48 10.65 1.69 -9.23
C PRO A 48 10.75 0.27 -9.81
N ILE A 49 10.32 -0.75 -9.06
CA ILE A 49 10.32 -2.15 -9.55
C ILE A 49 9.31 -2.33 -10.67
N LEU A 50 8.07 -1.84 -10.50
CA LEU A 50 7.07 -1.80 -11.57
C LEU A 50 7.55 -1.07 -12.81
N PHE A 51 8.20 0.08 -12.61
CA PHE A 51 8.70 0.89 -13.69
C PHE A 51 9.82 0.16 -14.45
N GLY A 52 10.72 -0.51 -13.74
CA GLY A 52 11.78 -1.32 -14.34
C GLY A 52 11.25 -2.49 -15.19
N PHE A 53 10.18 -3.16 -14.76
CA PHE A 53 9.55 -4.22 -15.55
C PHE A 53 8.66 -3.70 -16.68
N GLY A 54 7.99 -2.55 -16.50
CA GLY A 54 7.08 -1.98 -17.49
C GLY A 54 7.75 -1.12 -18.58
N CYS A 55 9.02 -0.73 -18.42
CA CYS A 55 9.73 0.13 -19.37
C CYS A 55 10.19 -0.61 -20.64
N GLY A 56 10.14 -1.95 -20.65
CA GLY A 56 10.44 -2.75 -21.85
C GLY A 56 9.35 -2.70 -22.92
N ASP A 57 8.10 -2.42 -22.54
CA ASP A 57 6.93 -2.37 -23.42
C ASP A 57 6.11 -1.11 -23.13
N CYS A 58 6.08 -0.16 -24.08
CA CYS A 58 5.46 1.16 -23.92
C CYS A 58 4.00 1.13 -23.43
N GLY A 59 3.26 0.06 -23.74
CA GLY A 59 1.88 -0.15 -23.26
C GLY A 59 1.77 -0.56 -21.79
N GLN A 60 2.73 -1.33 -21.27
CA GLN A 60 2.73 -1.78 -19.87
C GLN A 60 3.15 -0.65 -18.92
N GLY A 61 4.11 0.19 -19.33
CA GLY A 61 4.46 1.41 -18.61
C GLY A 61 3.28 2.37 -18.45
N ALA A 62 2.41 2.48 -19.46
CA ALA A 62 1.21 3.31 -19.40
C ALA A 62 0.18 2.77 -18.40
N ILE A 63 -0.06 1.46 -18.36
CA ILE A 63 -0.99 0.84 -17.39
C ILE A 63 -0.45 1.03 -15.95
N ALA A 64 0.85 0.84 -15.74
CA ALA A 64 1.49 1.05 -14.44
C ALA A 64 1.29 2.49 -13.93
N LEU A 65 1.43 3.49 -14.82
CA LEU A 65 1.29 4.91 -14.48
C LEU A 65 -0.17 5.36 -14.32
N PHE A 66 -1.04 5.06 -15.28
CA PHE A 66 -2.38 5.64 -15.31
C PHE A 66 -3.41 4.87 -14.49
N VAL A 67 -3.20 3.57 -14.25
CA VAL A 67 -4.13 2.73 -13.48
C VAL A 67 -3.59 2.43 -12.10
N LEU A 68 -2.32 2.01 -12.00
CA LEU A 68 -1.79 1.54 -10.72
C LEU A 68 -1.45 2.67 -9.74
N VAL A 69 -0.88 3.78 -10.22
CA VAL A 69 -0.56 4.95 -9.38
C VAL A 69 -1.77 5.51 -8.64
N PRO A 70 -2.92 5.80 -9.29
CA PRO A 70 -4.06 6.32 -8.56
C PRO A 70 -4.63 5.33 -7.54
N ILE A 71 -4.64 4.02 -7.86
CA ILE A 71 -5.03 2.95 -6.90
C ILE A 71 -4.10 2.95 -5.69
N TRP A 72 -2.80 3.12 -5.90
CA TRP A 72 -1.82 3.19 -4.82
C TRP A 72 -1.91 4.44 -3.97
N ILE A 73 -2.13 5.61 -4.58
CA ILE A 73 -2.33 6.86 -3.83
C ILE A 73 -3.58 6.73 -2.96
N THR A 74 -4.68 6.21 -3.52
CA THR A 74 -5.91 5.97 -2.73
C THR A 74 -5.68 4.94 -1.64
N ALA A 75 -4.97 3.85 -1.90
CA ALA A 75 -4.61 2.86 -0.88
C ALA A 75 -3.74 3.45 0.24
N ALA A 76 -2.75 4.28 -0.09
CA ALA A 76 -1.92 4.97 0.89
C ALA A 76 -2.75 5.93 1.75
N LEU A 77 -3.61 6.73 1.14
CA LEU A 77 -4.53 7.63 1.87
C LEU A 77 -5.48 6.86 2.79
N LEU A 78 -6.06 5.75 2.30
CA LEU A 78 -6.91 4.87 3.11
C LEU A 78 -6.13 4.19 4.24
N THR A 79 -4.87 3.84 4.02
CA THR A 79 -4.00 3.26 5.05
C THR A 79 -3.68 4.27 6.15
N VAL A 80 -3.41 5.53 5.79
CA VAL A 80 -3.19 6.61 6.77
C VAL A 80 -4.48 6.96 7.52
N ALA A 81 -5.61 7.04 6.82
CA ALA A 81 -6.92 7.30 7.43
C ALA A 81 -7.31 6.18 8.41
N SER A 82 -7.18 4.92 7.98
CA SER A 82 -7.46 3.75 8.83
C SER A 82 -6.52 3.68 10.03
N ALA A 83 -5.24 4.03 9.87
CA ALA A 83 -4.30 4.15 10.97
C ALA A 83 -4.71 5.25 11.97
N ALA A 84 -5.16 6.41 11.51
CA ALA A 84 -5.65 7.47 12.38
C ALA A 84 -6.88 7.01 13.19
N PHE A 85 -7.83 6.33 12.56
CA PHE A 85 -8.99 5.74 13.26
C PHE A 85 -8.59 4.66 14.27
N ALA A 86 -7.74 3.71 13.85
CA ALA A 86 -7.24 2.66 14.73
C ALA A 86 -6.47 3.24 15.93
N HIS A 87 -5.66 4.26 15.69
CA HIS A 87 -4.94 4.98 16.72
C HIS A 87 -5.87 5.56 17.79
N PHE A 88 -6.95 6.24 17.42
CA PHE A 88 -7.92 6.75 18.41
C PHE A 88 -8.64 5.63 19.16
N LYS A 89 -8.93 4.51 18.49
CA LYS A 89 -9.55 3.34 19.12
C LYS A 89 -8.64 2.67 20.16
N PHE A 90 -7.36 2.51 19.85
CA PHE A 90 -6.36 1.83 20.71
C PHE A 90 -5.55 2.81 21.58
N ALA A 91 -5.91 4.10 21.60
CA ALA A 91 -5.34 5.11 22.51
C ALA A 91 -6.10 5.23 23.84
N ARG A 92 -7.31 4.64 23.93
CA ARG A 92 -8.02 4.39 25.19
C ARG A 92 -7.50 3.11 25.82
#